data_AF-A0A925L9R9-F1
#
_entry.id   AF-A0A925L9R9-F1
#
_cell.length_a   1.000
_cell.length_b   1.000
_cell.length_c   1.000
_cell.angle_alpha   90.00
_cell.angle_beta   90.00
_cell.angle_gamma   90.00
#
_symmetry.space_group_name_H-M   'P 1'
#
loop_
_entity.id
_entity.type
_entity.pdbx_description
1 polymer ?
#
loop_
_entity_poly.entity_id
_entity_poly.type
_entity_poly.pdbx_seq_one_letter_code
_entity_poly.pdbx_strand_id
1 'polypeptide(L)'
;MATLLALHWPAMPWPARILAVILAPGLLAWSAWPQPWRHVTRFIANEDGMYFPAYPPLTISASSTLHEEWLEVPWENIVDIRLAREVGEDGKCVAFDVLVTASERSRFFAAVGTPRDRREPAPAQVSAAYGGWPRSPARVVEQLESLRLRSV
;
A
#
# COMPACT_ATOMS: atom_id res chain seq x y z
N MET A 1 23.40 -0.72 -1.73
CA MET A 1 24.15 -1.91 -2.18
C MET A 1 25.18 -1.61 -3.26
N ALA A 2 24.88 -0.79 -4.29
CA ALA A 2 25.84 -0.46 -5.36
C ALA A 2 27.14 0.22 -4.86
N THR A 3 27.07 1.01 -3.79
CA THR A 3 28.22 1.71 -3.19
C THR A 3 29.21 0.79 -2.47
N LEU A 4 28.78 -0.34 -1.90
CA LEU A 4 29.67 -1.30 -1.24
C LEU A 4 30.42 -2.20 -2.24
N LEU A 5 29.77 -2.54 -3.35
CA LEU A 5 30.34 -3.32 -4.46
C LEU A 5 31.42 -2.56 -5.21
N ALA A 6 31.23 -1.25 -5.44
CA ALA A 6 32.22 -0.40 -6.09
C ALA A 6 33.51 -0.24 -5.26
N LEU A 7 33.38 -0.21 -3.92
CA LEU A 7 34.53 -0.01 -3.01
C LEU A 7 35.46 -1.24 -2.93
N HIS A 8 34.92 -2.45 -3.12
CA HIS A 8 35.67 -3.71 -2.98
C HIS A 8 35.96 -4.42 -4.31
N TRP A 9 35.54 -3.83 -5.43
CA TRP A 9 35.74 -4.36 -6.78
C TRP A 9 37.17 -4.83 -7.09
N PRO A 10 38.24 -4.05 -6.80
CA PRO A 10 39.60 -4.46 -7.12
C PRO A 10 40.08 -5.67 -6.28
N ALA A 11 39.52 -5.88 -5.09
CA ALA A 11 39.88 -6.99 -4.20
C ALA A 11 39.09 -8.28 -4.46
N MET A 12 38.06 -8.26 -5.33
CA MET A 12 37.23 -9.45 -5.59
C MET A 12 37.93 -10.45 -6.52
N PRO A 13 37.94 -11.75 -6.18
CA PRO A 13 38.42 -12.80 -7.07
C PRO A 13 37.51 -12.93 -8.30
N TRP A 14 38.11 -13.32 -9.44
CA TRP A 14 37.46 -13.34 -10.75
C TRP A 14 36.07 -14.02 -10.80
N PRO A 15 35.84 -15.18 -10.14
CA PRO A 15 34.52 -15.82 -10.15
C PRO A 15 33.44 -14.97 -9.49
N ALA A 16 33.77 -14.22 -8.43
CA ALA A 16 32.83 -13.35 -7.73
C ALA A 16 32.43 -12.14 -8.58
N ARG A 17 33.35 -11.62 -9.40
CA ARG A 17 33.04 -10.53 -10.35
C ARG A 17 32.05 -10.97 -11.41
N ILE A 18 32.25 -12.16 -11.98
CA ILE A 18 31.31 -12.74 -12.96
C ILE A 18 29.93 -12.92 -12.32
N LEU A 19 29.89 -13.48 -11.11
CA LEU A 19 28.63 -13.65 -10.38
C LEU A 19 27.93 -12.31 -10.13
N ALA A 20 28.66 -11.27 -9.74
CA ALA A 20 28.12 -9.93 -9.51
C ALA A 20 27.58 -9.29 -10.81
N VAL A 21 28.28 -9.45 -11.93
CA VAL A 21 27.82 -8.95 -13.24
C VAL A 21 26.57 -9.68 -13.72
N ILE A 22 26.42 -10.97 -13.40
CA ILE A 22 25.20 -11.75 -13.75
C ILE A 22 24.04 -11.39 -12.81
N LEU A 23 24.31 -11.23 -11.51
CA LEU A 23 23.27 -10.94 -10.51
C LEU A 23 22.79 -9.49 -10.53
N ALA A 24 23.64 -8.53 -10.89
CA ALA A 24 23.29 -7.12 -10.94
C ALA A 24 22.08 -6.81 -11.86
N PRO A 25 22.02 -7.26 -13.12
CA PRO A 25 20.86 -7.03 -13.97
C PRO A 25 19.61 -7.75 -13.46
N GLY A 26 19.76 -8.95 -12.86
CA GLY A 26 18.64 -9.66 -12.22
C GLY A 26 18.08 -8.92 -11.00
N LEU A 27 18.95 -8.39 -10.14
CA LEU A 27 18.56 -7.58 -8.98
C LEU A 27 17.97 -6.22 -9.40
N LEU A 28 18.51 -5.59 -10.44
CA LEU A 28 17.97 -4.36 -11.00
C LEU A 28 16.58 -4.60 -11.61
N ALA A 29 16.42 -5.65 -12.41
CA ALA A 29 15.14 -6.06 -12.96
C ALA A 29 14.13 -6.43 -11.86
N TRP A 30 14.56 -7.14 -10.82
CA TRP A 30 13.72 -7.46 -9.65
C TRP A 30 13.31 -6.21 -8.89
N SER A 31 14.22 -5.24 -8.71
CA SER A 31 13.92 -3.99 -8.02
C SER A 31 12.98 -3.07 -8.81
N ALA A 32 13.05 -3.15 -10.14
CA ALA A 32 12.19 -2.42 -11.05
C ALA A 32 10.86 -3.14 -11.32
N TRP A 33 10.75 -4.43 -10.98
CA TRP A 33 9.51 -5.18 -11.14
C TRP A 33 8.48 -4.68 -10.12
N PRO A 34 7.30 -4.22 -10.55
CA PRO A 34 6.20 -3.96 -9.61
C PRO A 34 5.89 -5.29 -8.91
N GLN A 35 6.20 -5.38 -7.62
CA GLN A 35 6.00 -6.60 -6.84
C GLN A 35 4.50 -6.93 -6.82
N PRO A 36 4.03 -8.01 -7.46
CA PRO A 36 2.60 -8.36 -7.48
C PRO A 36 2.08 -8.84 -6.11
N TRP A 37 2.95 -8.86 -5.10
CA TRP A 37 2.68 -9.33 -3.74
C TRP A 37 2.43 -8.17 -2.76
N ARG A 38 2.47 -6.91 -3.21
CA ARG A 38 2.49 -5.74 -2.31
C ARG A 38 1.14 -5.31 -1.75
N HIS A 39 0.01 -5.73 -2.30
CA HIS A 39 -1.28 -5.14 -1.93
C HIS A 39 -2.36 -6.22 -1.74
N VAL A 40 -2.35 -6.87 -0.59
CA VAL A 40 -3.56 -7.54 -0.05
C VAL A 40 -3.91 -6.96 1.31
N THR A 41 -3.64 -5.67 1.52
CA THR A 41 -4.24 -4.96 2.64
C THR A 41 -5.72 -4.83 2.31
N ARG A 42 -6.57 -5.51 3.08
CA ARG A 42 -8.02 -5.41 2.93
C ARG A 42 -8.52 -4.42 3.96
N PHE A 43 -9.44 -3.55 3.55
CA PHE A 43 -10.25 -2.80 4.50
C PHE A 43 -11.59 -3.53 4.68
N ILE A 44 -12.25 -3.26 5.80
CA ILE A 44 -13.62 -3.66 6.06
C ILE A 44 -14.45 -2.38 6.19
N ALA A 45 -15.72 -2.42 5.84
CA ALA A 45 -16.63 -1.29 6.02
C ALA A 45 -17.98 -1.78 6.55
N ASN A 46 -18.59 -0.99 7.42
CA ASN A 46 -19.92 -1.21 7.97
C ASN A 46 -20.71 0.11 8.02
N GLU A 47 -21.78 0.17 8.81
CA GLU A 47 -22.61 1.36 8.96
C GLU A 47 -21.89 2.48 9.76
N ASP A 48 -20.93 2.13 10.62
CA ASP A 48 -20.21 3.07 11.48
C ASP A 48 -19.01 3.72 10.78
N GLY A 49 -18.34 2.97 9.88
CA GLY A 49 -17.19 3.49 9.15
C GLY A 49 -16.41 2.44 8.36
N MET A 50 -15.13 2.75 8.15
CA MET A 50 -14.16 1.88 7.49
C MET A 50 -13.04 1.49 8.46
N TYR A 51 -12.62 0.22 8.41
CA TYR A 51 -11.60 -0.34 9.27
C TYR A 51 -10.37 -0.75 8.46
N PHE A 52 -9.20 -0.27 8.89
CA PHE A 52 -7.91 -0.48 8.23
C PHE A 52 -6.94 -1.21 9.16
N PRO A 53 -6.31 -2.31 8.73
CA PRO A 53 -5.33 -3.00 9.55
C PRO A 53 -3.98 -2.26 9.52
N ALA A 54 -3.24 -2.33 10.62
CA ALA A 54 -1.90 -1.75 10.70
C ALA A 54 -0.90 -2.44 9.76
N TYR A 55 0.14 -1.70 9.36
CA TYR A 55 1.25 -2.19 8.56
C TYR A 55 2.58 -2.18 9.35
N PRO A 56 3.42 -3.22 9.23
CA PRO A 56 3.12 -4.52 8.64
C PRO A 56 2.04 -5.26 9.46
N PRO A 57 1.22 -6.13 8.82
CA PRO A 57 0.08 -6.80 9.47
C PRO A 57 0.46 -7.71 10.65
N LEU A 58 1.77 -7.97 10.84
CA LEU A 58 2.31 -8.78 11.92
C LEU A 58 3.65 -8.18 12.36
N THR A 59 3.72 -7.65 13.58
CA THR A 59 4.98 -7.56 14.31
C THR A 59 5.09 -8.81 15.16
N ILE A 60 5.98 -9.74 14.77
CA ILE A 60 6.37 -10.87 15.62
C ILE A 60 7.09 -10.28 16.82
N SER A 61 6.36 -9.96 17.88
CA SER A 61 6.93 -9.70 19.19
C SER A 61 7.16 -11.04 19.86
N ALA A 62 8.28 -11.22 20.55
CA ALA A 62 8.63 -12.45 21.27
C ALA A 62 7.69 -12.76 22.47
N SER A 63 6.60 -11.99 22.62
CA SER A 63 5.52 -12.19 23.58
C SER A 63 4.30 -12.74 22.84
N SER A 64 3.71 -13.81 23.37
CA SER A 64 2.67 -14.66 22.75
C SER A 64 1.29 -14.01 22.59
N THR A 65 1.21 -12.77 22.13
CA THR A 65 -0.03 -12.10 21.79
C THR A 65 0.14 -11.26 20.53
N LEU A 66 -0.13 -11.89 19.38
CA LEU A 66 -0.38 -11.18 18.13
C LEU A 66 -1.59 -10.27 18.34
N HIS A 67 -1.37 -8.96 18.42
CA HIS A 67 -2.45 -7.98 18.40
C HIS A 67 -2.58 -7.45 16.97
N GLU A 68 -3.66 -7.83 16.29
CA GLU A 68 -4.08 -7.16 15.07
C GLU A 68 -4.60 -5.78 15.47
N GLU A 69 -3.84 -4.74 15.14
CA GLU A 69 -4.22 -3.36 15.38
C GLU A 69 -5.05 -2.86 14.20
N TRP A 70 -6.24 -2.35 14.48
CA TRP A 70 -7.18 -1.82 13.49
C TRP A 70 -7.44 -0.34 13.76
N LEU A 71 -7.42 0.47 12.70
CA LEU A 71 -7.87 1.84 12.73
C LEU A 71 -9.31 1.90 12.22
N GLU A 72 -10.20 2.35 13.08
CA GLU A 72 -11.56 2.75 12.70
C GLU A 72 -11.53 4.18 12.20
N VAL A 73 -12.07 4.39 11.00
CA VAL A 73 -12.25 5.71 10.41
C VAL A 73 -13.72 5.92 10.12
N PRO A 74 -14.38 6.88 10.79
CA PRO A 74 -15.80 7.12 10.61
C PRO A 74 -16.06 7.77 9.24
N TRP A 75 -17.29 7.63 8.73
CA TRP A 75 -17.64 8.02 7.36
C TRP A 75 -17.43 9.52 7.05
N GLU A 76 -17.49 10.41 8.04
CA GLU A 76 -17.18 11.83 7.87
C GLU A 76 -15.72 12.09 7.46
N ASN A 77 -14.82 11.16 7.78
CA ASN A 77 -13.40 11.24 7.46
C ASN A 77 -13.04 10.51 6.16
N ILE A 78 -14.02 9.90 5.48
CA ILE A 78 -13.87 9.26 4.17
C ILE A 78 -14.48 10.16 3.10
N VAL A 79 -13.66 10.59 2.15
CA VAL A 79 -14.07 11.49 1.07
C VAL A 79 -13.64 10.96 -0.30
N ASP A 80 -14.32 11.41 -1.34
CA ASP A 80 -13.99 11.13 -2.75
C ASP A 80 -13.82 9.63 -3.09
N ILE A 81 -14.76 8.80 -2.63
CA ILE A 81 -14.83 7.37 -2.98
C ILE A 81 -15.09 7.25 -4.48
N ARG A 82 -14.20 6.55 -5.19
CA ARG A 82 -14.24 6.51 -6.66
C ARG A 82 -13.52 5.31 -7.24
N LEU A 83 -13.73 5.14 -8.55
CA LEU A 83 -12.92 4.25 -9.38
C LEU A 83 -11.73 5.00 -9.95
N ALA A 84 -10.53 4.52 -9.64
CA ALA A 84 -9.29 5.10 -10.16
C ALA A 84 -8.43 4.01 -10.84
N ARG A 85 -7.22 4.40 -11.23
CA ARG A 85 -6.14 3.47 -11.59
C ARG A 85 -5.03 3.64 -10.58
N GLU A 86 -4.40 2.55 -10.16
CA GLU A 86 -3.23 2.62 -9.29
C GLU A 86 -1.96 2.92 -10.10
N VAL A 87 -1.01 3.63 -9.49
CA VAL A 87 0.31 3.87 -10.09
C VAL A 87 1.08 2.54 -10.13
N GLY A 88 1.47 2.09 -11.32
CA GLY A 88 2.25 0.87 -11.50
C GLY A 88 1.43 -0.41 -11.68
N GLU A 89 0.11 -0.37 -11.59
CA GLU A 89 -0.78 -1.47 -11.97
C GLU A 89 -1.60 -1.15 -13.23
N ASP A 90 -2.02 -2.22 -13.92
CA ASP A 90 -2.99 -2.19 -15.01
C ASP A 90 -4.35 -2.66 -14.51
N GLY A 91 -5.32 -1.75 -14.44
CA GLY A 91 -6.67 -2.08 -13.98
C GLY A 91 -7.36 -0.91 -13.28
N LYS A 92 -8.66 -1.07 -13.03
CA LYS A 92 -9.40 -0.16 -12.14
C LYS A 92 -9.19 -0.62 -10.68
N CYS A 93 -9.06 0.33 -9.78
CA CYS A 93 -9.00 0.11 -8.33
C CYS A 93 -10.10 0.91 -7.62
N VAL A 94 -10.36 0.53 -6.36
CA VAL A 94 -11.14 1.37 -5.46
C VAL A 94 -10.18 2.39 -4.85
N ALA A 95 -10.52 3.67 -4.97
CA ALA A 95 -9.76 4.75 -4.37
C ALA A 95 -10.67 5.66 -3.54
N PHE A 96 -10.10 6.24 -2.51
CA PHE A 96 -10.74 7.24 -1.67
C PHE A 96 -9.67 8.02 -0.94
N ASP A 97 -10.07 9.19 -0.46
CA ASP A 97 -9.24 9.99 0.40
C ASP A 97 -9.70 9.85 1.85
N VAL A 98 -8.74 9.71 2.76
CA VAL A 98 -8.97 9.51 4.18
C VAL A 98 -8.35 10.67 4.96
N LEU A 99 -9.13 11.27 5.87
CA LEU A 99 -8.64 12.27 6.80
C LEU A 99 -8.05 11.58 8.04
N VAL A 100 -6.75 11.67 8.21
CA VAL A 100 -5.99 11.01 9.29
C VAL A 100 -4.81 11.84 9.77
N THR A 101 -4.37 11.57 10.99
CA THR A 101 -3.14 12.12 11.55
C THR A 101 -1.90 11.56 10.84
N ALA A 102 -0.76 12.24 11.01
CA ALA A 102 0.51 11.79 10.45
C ALA A 102 0.96 10.43 11.01
N SER A 103 0.65 10.13 12.28
CA SER A 103 0.92 8.84 12.92
C SER A 103 0.07 7.72 12.35
N GLU A 104 -1.22 7.96 12.11
CA GLU A 104 -2.11 6.95 11.51
C GLU A 104 -1.73 6.68 10.06
N ARG A 105 -1.39 7.73 9.30
CA ARG A 105 -0.89 7.59 7.93
C ARG A 105 0.28 6.64 7.84
N SER A 106 1.30 6.81 8.69
CA SER A 106 2.49 5.96 8.66
C SER A 106 2.23 4.56 9.20
N ARG A 107 1.28 4.40 10.13
CA ARG A 107 0.96 3.10 10.73
C ARG A 107 0.03 2.23 9.89
N PHE A 108 -1.02 2.81 9.30
CA PHE A 108 -2.10 2.06 8.64
C PHE A 108 -2.06 2.19 7.11
N PHE A 109 -1.46 3.24 6.57
CA PHE A 109 -1.46 3.55 5.14
C PHE A 109 -0.06 3.54 4.50
N ALA A 110 0.95 2.96 5.16
CA ALA A 110 2.29 2.84 4.60
C ALA A 110 2.37 1.91 3.37
N ALA A 111 1.44 0.96 3.25
CA ALA A 111 1.45 -0.05 2.19
C ALA A 111 0.18 -0.04 1.32
N VAL A 112 -0.59 1.04 1.35
CA VAL A 112 -1.69 1.21 0.38
C VAL A 112 -1.13 1.73 -0.94
N GLY A 113 -1.80 1.37 -2.03
CA GLY A 113 -1.49 1.90 -3.35
C GLY A 113 -1.72 3.40 -3.41
N THR A 114 -1.18 4.03 -4.45
CA THR A 114 -1.42 5.44 -4.75
C THR A 114 -2.25 5.57 -6.02
N PRO A 115 -3.40 6.27 -6.00
CA PRO A 115 -4.19 6.45 -7.20
C PRO A 115 -3.52 7.45 -8.16
N ARG A 116 -3.61 7.20 -9.47
CA ARG A 116 -2.99 8.02 -10.54
C ARG A 116 -3.62 9.41 -10.66
N ASP A 117 -4.87 9.54 -10.28
CA ASP A 117 -5.65 10.78 -10.34
C ASP A 117 -5.55 11.61 -9.05
N ARG A 118 -4.64 11.25 -8.13
CA ARG A 118 -4.46 11.97 -6.87
C ARG A 118 -4.28 13.47 -7.15
N ARG A 119 -5.02 14.28 -6.41
CA ARG A 119 -4.76 15.72 -6.33
C ARG A 119 -3.60 15.96 -5.36
N GLU A 120 -3.07 17.17 -5.33
CA GLU A 120 -1.97 17.49 -4.42
C GLU A 120 -2.31 17.05 -2.98
N PRO A 121 -1.41 16.30 -2.31
CA PRO A 121 -1.71 15.73 -1.02
C PRO A 121 -1.89 16.83 0.02
N ALA A 122 -3.09 16.93 0.61
CA ALA A 122 -3.29 17.78 1.77
C ALA A 122 -2.55 17.17 3.00
N PRO A 123 -2.05 17.98 3.95
CA PRO A 123 -1.22 17.51 5.06
C PRO A 123 -1.88 16.44 5.94
N ALA A 124 -3.21 16.47 6.07
CA ALA A 124 -4.00 15.55 6.88
C ALA A 124 -4.83 14.57 6.03
N GLN A 125 -4.46 14.36 4.77
CA GLN A 125 -5.21 13.54 3.84
C GLN A 125 -4.32 12.48 3.18
N VAL A 126 -4.87 11.26 3.09
CA VAL A 126 -4.23 10.13 2.42
C VAL A 126 -5.12 9.67 1.27
N SER A 127 -4.63 9.77 0.04
CA SER A 127 -5.27 9.13 -1.12
C SER A 127 -4.86 7.67 -1.18
N ALA A 128 -5.74 6.78 -0.73
CA ALA A 128 -5.50 5.35 -0.71
C ALA A 128 -6.07 4.70 -2.00
N ALA A 129 -5.30 3.81 -2.61
CA ALA A 129 -5.76 2.94 -3.69
C ALA A 129 -5.62 1.47 -3.28
N TYR A 130 -6.65 0.70 -3.61
CA TYR A 130 -6.70 -0.74 -3.43
C TYR A 130 -6.82 -1.40 -4.81
N GLY A 131 -5.68 -1.65 -5.43
CA GLY A 131 -5.49 -2.44 -6.64
C GLY A 131 -5.34 -3.95 -6.35
N GLY A 132 -5.49 -4.79 -7.37
CA GLY A 132 -5.49 -6.27 -7.24
C GLY A 132 -6.65 -6.89 -6.45
N TRP A 133 -7.34 -6.12 -5.62
CA TRP A 133 -8.54 -6.45 -4.84
C TRP A 133 -9.35 -5.16 -4.64
N PRO A 134 -10.69 -5.16 -4.74
CA PRO A 134 -11.62 -6.27 -4.89
C PRO A 134 -11.81 -6.72 -6.36
N ARG A 135 -12.36 -7.93 -6.59
CA ARG A 135 -12.61 -8.49 -7.94
C ARG A 135 -13.53 -7.61 -8.81
N SER A 136 -14.42 -6.84 -8.18
CA SER A 136 -15.33 -5.93 -8.87
C SER A 136 -15.29 -4.55 -8.21
N PRO A 137 -14.29 -3.71 -8.53
CA PRO A 137 -14.11 -2.40 -7.92
C PRO A 137 -15.37 -1.53 -7.98
N ALA A 138 -16.10 -1.57 -9.11
CA ALA A 138 -17.31 -0.76 -9.30
C ALA A 138 -18.40 -1.09 -8.28
N ARG A 139 -18.65 -2.39 -8.04
CA ARG A 139 -19.63 -2.83 -7.05
C ARG A 139 -19.24 -2.42 -5.64
N VAL A 140 -17.95 -2.44 -5.32
CA VAL A 140 -17.48 -2.03 -4.00
C VAL A 140 -17.62 -0.52 -3.81
N VAL A 141 -17.31 0.29 -4.82
CA VAL A 141 -17.58 1.75 -4.76
C VAL A 141 -19.07 2.01 -4.52
N GLU A 142 -19.97 1.37 -5.28
CA GLU A 142 -21.42 1.49 -5.08
C GLU A 142 -21.85 1.10 -3.66
N GLN A 143 -21.31 0.00 -3.11
CA GLN A 143 -21.62 -0.44 -1.76
C GLN A 143 -21.12 0.54 -0.70
N LEU A 144 -19.89 1.05 -0.84
CA LEU A 144 -19.33 2.02 0.09
C LEU A 144 -20.10 3.34 0.07
N GLU A 145 -20.47 3.82 -1.11
CA GLU A 145 -21.35 5.00 -1.22
C GLU A 145 -22.71 4.75 -0.56
N SER A 146 -23.29 3.56 -0.74
CA SER A 146 -24.55 3.20 -0.10
C SER A 146 -24.48 3.15 1.42
N LEU A 147 -23.36 2.70 1.99
CA LEU A 147 -23.14 2.68 3.44
C LEU A 147 -22.97 4.10 3.98
N ARG A 148 -22.13 4.91 3.32
CA ARG A 148 -21.90 6.31 3.66
C ARG A 148 -23.17 7.16 3.63
N LEU A 149 -24.08 6.90 2.68
CA LEU A 149 -25.36 7.62 2.60
C LEU A 149 -26.34 7.25 3.71
N ARG A 150 -26.16 6.09 4.37
CA ARG A 150 -27.03 5.65 5.48
C ARG A 150 -26.53 6.12 6.83
N SER A 151 -25.25 6.47 6.93
CA SER A 151 -24.62 6.93 8.18
C SER A 151 -24.75 8.44 8.42
N VAL A 152 -25.21 9.19 7.42
CA VAL A 152 -25.48 10.65 7.48
C VAL A 152 -26.96 10.89 7.73
#